data_AF-A0A3N5V6K6-F1
#
_entry.id   AF-A0A3N5V6K6-F1
#
_cell.length_a   1.000
_cell.length_b   1.000
_cell.length_c   1.000
_cell.angle_alpha   90.00
_cell.angle_beta   90.00
_cell.angle_gamma   90.00
#
_symmetry.space_group_name_H-M   'P 1'
#
loop_
_entity.id
_entity.type
_entity.pdbx_description
1 polymer ?
#
loop_
_entity_poly.entity_id
_entity_poly.type
_entity_poly.pdbx_seq_one_letter_code
_entity_poly.pdbx_strand_id
1 'polypeptide(L)'
;MNASALSDNLYKTAYEVIHPIGENGKRVTRCKASTLPVLSHLLITDHEGRLAFYSHDIESAVVSYSPARIDEPFSICVPAHPFLDWMEIIKNDPVRVDLTMDAAQCLLIVQAGNARATFKCMDAMEFPSVAAAQEPGQKDPTLASVGLAVSKDDARPEYKRICYRDGYMAATDGLRLHLAPSEKTDIPEGFPDVNKILETLTAPGYTVVVPASLLGKAVKSLKAMSKKGDGLVTFHCNGSIEITAQTPEGDASRAAVEVLNSTGGEVEFTLSIQYVLDALTHVSPKIKTPKGQKAELQTVSIHVIPNPNPFEIPAPVWFVNGDLKAAIMPKYDRVIPEGTAKPGKSELMSAYNRKRAQLRREGKSTWELNRAFGDLQRKNWQEVTPEHAASYTLLGSIVQARAAHTVTYFKAEDMQKVYDFISAPQDPAAVAARQITRPEYEPHPETPAYRWCNQTQCYTLNHSPK
;
A
#
# COMPACT_ATOMS: atom_id res chain seq x y z
N MET A 1 24.48 8.56 44.13
CA MET A 1 24.66 8.52 42.66
C MET A 1 23.85 9.67 42.06
N ASN A 2 24.52 10.71 41.55
CA ASN A 2 23.89 12.00 41.22
C ASN A 2 24.30 12.53 39.84
N ALA A 3 23.34 13.13 39.13
CA ALA A 3 23.55 13.84 37.88
C ALA A 3 22.69 15.10 37.81
N SER A 4 23.07 16.08 36.99
CA SER A 4 22.27 17.29 36.74
C SER A 4 22.23 17.65 35.26
N ALA A 5 21.06 18.02 34.75
CA ALA A 5 20.85 18.35 33.34
C ALA A 5 19.75 19.41 33.17
N LEU A 6 19.62 19.99 31.98
CA LEU A 6 18.52 20.91 31.68
C LEU A 6 17.22 20.13 31.42
N SER A 7 16.10 20.64 31.93
CA SER A 7 14.76 20.05 31.79
C SER A 7 14.40 19.75 30.33
N ASP A 8 14.63 20.70 29.42
CA ASP A 8 14.37 20.54 27.99
C ASP A 8 15.19 19.41 27.34
N ASN A 9 16.46 19.26 27.74
CA ASN A 9 17.32 18.19 27.22
C ASN A 9 16.82 16.82 27.71
N LEU A 10 16.47 16.70 28.99
CA LEU A 10 15.94 15.45 29.55
C LEU A 10 14.61 15.08 28.89
N TYR A 11 13.68 16.04 28.76
CA TYR A 11 12.40 15.82 28.09
C TYR A 11 12.59 15.37 26.64
N LYS A 12 13.40 16.09 25.86
CA LYS A 12 13.66 15.77 24.45
C LYS A 12 14.28 14.38 24.30
N THR A 13 15.30 14.08 25.10
CA THR A 13 16.03 12.80 25.05
C THR A 13 15.09 11.63 25.39
N ALA A 14 14.32 11.74 26.47
CA ALA A 14 13.34 10.73 26.86
C ALA A 14 12.23 10.58 25.80
N TYR A 15 11.72 11.68 25.26
CA TYR A 15 10.69 11.67 24.23
C TYR A 15 11.15 10.97 22.95
N GLU A 16 12.41 11.17 22.53
CA GLU A 16 12.95 10.58 21.31
C GLU A 16 13.11 9.06 21.40
N VAL A 17 13.45 8.52 22.57
CA VAL A 17 13.57 7.06 22.77
C VAL A 17 12.24 6.40 23.08
N ILE A 18 11.28 7.10 23.70
CA ILE A 18 9.91 6.57 23.89
C ILE A 18 9.13 6.63 22.58
N HIS A 19 9.35 7.65 21.74
CA HIS A 19 8.62 7.85 20.50
C HIS A 19 9.51 7.93 19.25
N PRO A 20 10.43 6.98 19.01
CA PRO A 20 11.33 7.07 17.86
C PRO A 20 10.58 6.98 16.54
N ILE A 21 11.21 7.45 15.48
CA ILE A 21 10.71 7.23 14.12
C ILE A 21 11.04 5.79 13.75
N GLY A 22 10.00 5.00 13.51
CA GLY A 22 10.15 3.62 13.09
C GLY A 22 10.48 3.50 11.60
N GLU A 23 10.74 2.28 11.16
CA GLU A 23 11.05 1.94 9.76
C GLU A 23 9.93 2.28 8.78
N ASN A 24 8.72 2.52 9.29
CA ASN A 24 7.57 2.99 8.51
C ASN A 24 7.50 4.51 8.36
N GLY A 25 8.52 5.25 8.81
CA GLY A 25 8.59 6.72 8.75
C GLY A 25 7.64 7.44 9.72
N LYS A 26 6.96 6.71 10.62
CA LYS A 26 6.04 7.27 11.63
C LYS A 26 6.62 7.09 13.02
N ARG A 27 6.19 7.96 13.95
CA ARG A 27 6.53 7.76 15.37
C ARG A 27 5.86 6.51 15.88
N VAL A 28 6.65 5.65 16.51
CA VAL A 28 6.20 4.44 17.19
C VAL A 28 6.34 4.70 18.69
N THR A 29 5.29 4.44 19.46
CA THR A 29 5.36 4.50 20.92
C THR A 29 5.92 3.18 21.45
N ARG A 30 7.12 3.25 22.02
CA ARG A 30 7.78 2.20 22.80
C ARG A 30 7.40 2.30 24.28
N CYS A 31 7.95 1.40 25.09
CA CYS A 31 7.70 1.34 26.53
C CYS A 31 6.23 1.16 26.93
N LYS A 32 5.46 0.49 26.09
CA LYS A 32 4.09 0.07 26.40
C LYS A 32 4.10 -1.07 27.40
N ALA A 33 3.02 -1.20 28.17
CA ALA A 33 2.80 -2.37 29.01
C ALA A 33 2.92 -3.64 28.16
N SER A 34 3.90 -4.48 28.52
CA SER A 34 4.22 -5.73 27.83
C SER A 34 4.20 -6.89 28.84
N THR A 35 4.41 -8.10 28.36
CA THR A 35 4.59 -9.27 29.23
C THR A 35 5.82 -9.16 30.14
N LEU A 36 6.80 -8.33 29.76
CA LEU A 36 8.00 -8.04 30.55
C LEU A 36 7.91 -6.62 31.14
N PRO A 37 7.72 -6.47 32.47
CA PRO A 37 7.56 -5.17 33.12
C PRO A 37 8.70 -4.18 32.86
N VAL A 38 9.95 -4.68 32.81
CA VAL A 38 11.14 -3.86 32.57
C VAL A 38 11.10 -3.11 31.23
N LEU A 39 10.40 -3.65 30.21
CA LEU A 39 10.28 -2.98 28.92
C LEU A 39 9.36 -1.77 28.96
N SER A 40 8.55 -1.59 30.01
CA SER A 40 7.81 -0.34 30.25
C SER A 40 8.66 0.76 30.90
N HIS A 41 9.93 0.46 31.19
CA HIS A 41 10.88 1.40 31.77
C HIS A 41 11.87 1.90 30.71
N LEU A 42 12.51 3.04 31.01
CA LEU A 42 13.69 3.53 30.33
C LEU A 42 14.91 3.23 31.19
N LEU A 43 15.96 2.68 30.58
CA LEU A 43 17.27 2.66 31.23
C LEU A 43 17.92 4.04 31.07
N ILE A 44 18.30 4.66 32.17
CA ILE A 44 19.08 5.90 32.20
C ILE A 44 20.44 5.56 32.79
N THR A 45 21.51 5.80 32.03
CA THR A 45 22.87 5.49 32.47
C THR A 45 23.89 6.53 32.01
N ASP A 46 25.05 6.59 32.64
CA ASP A 46 26.17 7.40 32.16
C ASP A 46 26.84 6.79 30.91
N HIS A 47 27.17 7.63 29.94
CA HIS A 47 27.93 7.25 28.75
C HIS A 47 28.77 8.43 28.28
N GLU A 48 30.10 8.30 28.33
CA GLU A 48 31.05 9.32 27.86
C GLU A 48 30.76 10.74 28.41
N GLY A 49 30.43 10.85 29.71
CA GLY A 49 30.14 12.13 30.36
C GLY A 49 28.78 12.73 30.01
N ARG A 50 27.86 11.96 29.42
CA ARG A 50 26.46 12.33 29.14
C ARG A 50 25.51 11.31 29.76
N LEU A 51 24.24 11.66 29.91
CA LEU A 51 23.21 10.67 30.25
C LEU A 51 22.69 10.03 28.96
N ALA A 52 22.81 8.71 28.86
CA ALA A 52 22.20 7.89 27.82
C ALA A 52 20.86 7.35 28.30
N PHE A 53 19.84 7.47 27.45
CA PHE A 53 18.50 6.95 27.67
C PHE A 53 18.29 5.82 26.68
N TYR A 54 17.83 4.66 27.16
CA TYR A 54 17.54 3.50 26.32
C TYR A 54 16.08 3.08 26.47
N SER A 55 15.44 2.77 25.35
CA SER A 55 14.17 2.04 25.30
C SER A 55 14.35 0.74 24.52
N HIS A 56 13.54 -0.29 24.83
CA HIS A 56 13.64 -1.61 24.19
C HIS A 56 12.25 -2.22 23.97
N ASP A 57 12.04 -2.89 22.83
CA ASP A 57 10.79 -3.59 22.50
C ASP A 57 10.99 -5.10 22.18
N ILE A 58 11.93 -5.75 22.88
CA ILE A 58 12.43 -7.13 22.64
C ILE A 58 13.23 -7.30 21.34
N GLU A 59 12.82 -6.67 20.25
CA GLU A 59 13.48 -6.82 18.94
C GLU A 59 14.65 -5.86 18.79
N SER A 60 14.51 -4.63 19.31
CA SER A 60 15.49 -3.57 19.11
C SER A 60 15.59 -2.63 20.31
N ALA A 61 16.78 -2.06 20.50
CA ALA A 61 17.03 -0.99 21.45
C ALA A 61 17.23 0.35 20.73
N VAL A 62 16.76 1.44 21.32
CA VAL A 62 16.97 2.82 20.82
C VAL A 62 17.63 3.66 21.90
N VAL A 63 18.65 4.44 21.53
CA VAL A 63 19.45 5.26 22.46
C VAL A 63 19.46 6.74 22.09
N SER A 64 19.23 7.64 23.05
CA SER A 64 19.46 9.08 22.88
C SER A 64 20.27 9.62 24.04
N TYR A 65 20.97 10.74 23.80
CA TYR A 65 21.92 11.30 24.75
C TYR A 65 21.52 12.72 25.19
N SER A 66 21.57 12.95 26.50
CA SER A 66 21.33 14.25 27.12
C SER A 66 22.65 14.80 27.69
N PRO A 67 23.05 16.04 27.35
CA PRO A 67 24.13 16.73 28.05
C PRO A 67 23.79 16.87 29.54
N ALA A 68 24.69 16.38 30.39
CA ALA A 68 24.52 16.38 31.83
C ALA A 68 25.87 16.55 32.51
N ARG A 69 25.86 17.06 33.74
CA ARG A 69 26.97 16.94 34.68
C ARG A 69 26.73 15.72 35.55
N ILE A 70 27.65 14.78 35.52
CA ILE A 70 27.58 13.52 36.27
C ILE A 70 28.62 13.60 37.37
N ASP A 71 28.17 13.64 38.62
CA ASP A 71 29.07 13.73 39.77
C ASP A 71 29.46 12.32 40.28
N GLU A 72 28.56 11.34 40.13
CA GLU A 72 28.79 9.93 40.46
C GLU A 72 28.16 9.02 39.39
N PRO A 73 28.69 7.79 39.16
CA PRO A 73 28.13 6.84 38.21
C PRO A 73 26.62 6.64 38.39
N PHE A 74 25.89 6.49 37.30
CA PHE A 74 24.43 6.51 37.30
C PHE A 74 23.91 5.40 36.40
N SER A 75 23.03 4.54 36.92
CA SER A 75 22.38 3.49 36.11
C SER A 75 21.10 3.01 36.79
N ILE A 76 19.94 3.24 36.16
CA ILE A 76 18.62 2.91 36.73
C ILE A 76 17.54 2.75 35.67
N CYS A 77 16.58 1.85 35.91
CA CYS A 77 15.40 1.67 35.06
C CYS A 77 14.20 2.46 35.61
N VAL A 78 13.78 3.51 34.93
CA VAL A 78 12.72 4.44 35.38
C VAL A 78 11.42 4.21 34.63
N PRO A 79 10.23 4.24 35.26
CA PRO A 79 8.95 4.12 34.57
C PRO A 79 8.82 5.17 33.46
N ALA A 80 8.76 4.73 32.20
CA ALA A 80 8.98 5.60 31.03
C ALA A 80 7.94 6.73 30.92
N HIS A 81 6.66 6.36 30.90
CA HIS A 81 5.57 7.33 30.73
C HIS A 81 5.39 8.26 31.93
N PRO A 82 5.37 7.78 33.20
CA PRO A 82 5.32 8.68 34.36
C PRO A 82 6.50 9.66 34.39
N PHE A 83 7.70 9.21 34.03
CA PHE A 83 8.87 10.07 33.94
C PHE A 83 8.71 11.12 32.84
N LEU A 84 8.29 10.71 31.64
CA LEU A 84 8.07 11.62 30.51
C LEU A 84 6.98 12.67 30.81
N ASP A 85 5.87 12.26 31.42
CA ASP A 85 4.79 13.15 31.81
C ASP A 85 5.27 14.20 32.83
N TRP A 86 6.10 13.78 33.80
CA TRP A 86 6.70 14.72 34.74
C TRP A 86 7.68 15.68 34.05
N MET A 87 8.53 15.17 33.15
CA MET A 87 9.43 16.01 32.34
C MET A 87 8.64 17.01 31.48
N GLU A 88 7.49 16.62 30.95
CA GLU A 88 6.60 17.50 30.18
C GLU A 88 6.05 18.66 31.03
N ILE A 89 5.74 18.42 32.30
CA ILE A 89 5.26 19.46 33.22
C ILE A 89 6.37 20.49 33.49
N ILE A 90 7.62 20.04 33.65
CA ILE A 90 8.75 20.89 34.05
C ILE A 90 9.60 21.44 32.89
N LYS A 91 9.27 21.11 31.62
CA LYS A 91 10.04 21.58 30.45
C LYS A 91 9.92 23.08 30.18
N ASN A 92 8.83 23.70 30.62
CA ASN A 92 8.60 25.12 30.32
C ASN A 92 9.60 25.97 31.14
N ASP A 93 10.59 26.53 30.44
CA ASP A 93 11.80 27.20 30.97
C ASP A 93 12.95 26.20 31.24
N PRO A 94 14.16 26.36 30.65
CA PRO A 94 15.31 25.47 30.88
C PRO A 94 15.83 25.58 32.33
N VAL A 95 15.12 24.91 33.24
CA VAL A 95 15.47 24.78 34.64
C VAL A 95 16.47 23.64 34.79
N ARG A 96 17.47 23.85 35.66
CA ARG A 96 18.36 22.78 36.10
C ARG A 96 17.57 21.73 36.88
N VAL A 97 17.69 20.48 36.44
CA VAL A 97 17.12 19.31 37.10
C VAL A 97 18.24 18.51 37.73
N ASP A 98 18.14 18.26 39.03
CA ASP A 98 19.04 17.37 39.76
C ASP A 98 18.37 15.99 39.90
N LEU A 99 19.11 14.95 39.52
CA LEU A 99 18.73 13.55 39.57
C LEU A 99 19.54 12.86 40.68
N THR A 100 18.85 12.31 41.67
CA THR A 100 19.47 11.57 42.78
C THR A 100 18.92 10.16 42.80
N MET A 101 19.81 9.19 42.62
CA MET A 101 19.47 7.78 42.73
C MET A 101 19.77 7.25 44.14
N ASP A 102 18.76 6.63 44.74
CA ASP A 102 18.90 5.76 45.91
C ASP A 102 18.87 4.29 45.44
N ALA A 103 20.06 3.69 45.34
CA ALA A 103 20.23 2.31 44.89
C ALA A 103 19.69 1.28 45.90
N ALA A 104 19.63 1.60 47.20
CA ALA A 104 19.15 0.65 48.20
C ALA A 104 17.63 0.47 48.14
N GLN A 105 16.92 1.53 47.76
CA GLN A 105 15.46 1.53 47.63
C GLN A 105 14.97 1.45 46.17
N CYS A 106 15.88 1.39 45.20
CA CYS A 106 15.59 1.53 43.77
C CYS A 106 14.69 2.73 43.48
N LEU A 107 15.06 3.90 43.99
CA LEU A 107 14.32 5.15 43.78
C LEU A 107 15.14 6.14 42.97
N LEU A 108 14.45 6.84 42.06
CA LEU A 108 14.97 8.03 41.43
C LEU A 108 14.21 9.25 41.96
N ILE A 109 14.95 10.18 42.57
CA ILE A 109 14.43 11.48 43.00
C ILE A 109 14.82 12.50 41.94
N VAL A 110 13.83 13.27 41.48
CA VAL A 110 13.98 14.30 40.46
C VAL A 110 13.57 15.64 41.04
N GLN A 111 14.52 16.56 41.12
CA GLN A 111 14.32 17.90 41.71
C GLN A 111 14.53 18.99 40.65
N ALA A 112 13.55 19.88 40.49
CA ALA A 112 13.64 21.05 39.62
C ALA A 112 13.13 22.29 40.39
N GLY A 113 14.06 23.08 40.95
CA GLY A 113 13.71 24.17 41.85
C GLY A 113 12.92 23.66 43.07
N ASN A 114 11.64 24.06 43.20
CA ASN A 114 10.76 23.60 44.29
C ASN A 114 9.94 22.34 43.92
N ALA A 115 9.93 21.94 42.65
CA ALA A 115 9.21 20.76 42.21
C ALA A 115 10.05 19.50 42.48
N ARG A 116 9.45 18.51 43.14
CA ARG A 116 10.09 17.24 43.47
C ARG A 116 9.19 16.08 43.09
N ALA A 117 9.74 15.10 42.38
CA ALA A 117 9.11 13.80 42.16
C ALA A 117 10.02 12.67 42.63
N THR A 118 9.42 11.54 42.98
CA THR A 118 10.13 10.32 43.33
C THR A 118 9.51 9.16 42.56
N PHE A 119 10.34 8.44 41.81
CA PHE A 119 9.92 7.32 40.96
C PHE A 119 10.41 6.02 41.58
N LYS A 120 9.49 5.05 41.70
CA LYS A 120 9.85 3.66 41.99
C LYS A 120 10.41 3.04 40.72
N CYS A 121 11.65 2.60 40.79
CA CYS A 121 12.42 2.13 39.65
C CYS A 121 12.70 0.63 39.74
N MET A 122 13.34 0.10 38.71
CA MET A 122 13.87 -1.27 38.67
C MET A 122 15.40 -1.23 38.58
N ASP A 123 16.04 -2.35 38.89
CA ASP A 123 17.49 -2.47 38.75
C ASP A 123 17.89 -2.37 37.27
N ALA A 124 19.01 -1.70 36.99
CA ALA A 124 19.54 -1.58 35.64
C ALA A 124 19.95 -2.93 35.03
N MET A 125 20.34 -3.89 35.86
CA MET A 125 20.71 -5.25 35.45
C MET A 125 19.53 -6.08 34.93
N GLU A 126 18.29 -5.68 35.23
CA GLU A 126 17.09 -6.31 34.67
C GLU A 126 16.82 -5.84 33.24
N PHE A 127 17.44 -4.73 32.80
CA PHE A 127 17.24 -4.21 31.45
C PHE A 127 17.92 -5.13 30.42
N PRO A 128 17.29 -5.40 29.27
CA PRO A 128 17.92 -6.21 28.23
C PRO A 128 19.19 -5.56 27.67
N SER A 129 20.00 -6.35 26.98
CA SER A 129 21.24 -5.87 26.36
C SER A 129 20.99 -4.71 25.39
N VAL A 130 21.86 -3.69 25.44
CA VAL A 130 21.79 -2.48 24.60
C VAL A 130 22.92 -2.40 23.56
N ALA A 131 23.70 -3.48 23.37
CA ALA A 131 24.92 -3.46 22.55
C ALA A 131 24.70 -3.09 21.07
N ALA A 132 23.49 -3.26 20.55
CA ALA A 132 23.09 -2.91 19.17
C ALA A 132 22.07 -1.77 19.13
N ALA A 133 22.02 -0.91 20.16
CA ALA A 133 21.08 0.19 20.21
C ALA A 133 21.34 1.19 19.08
N GLN A 134 20.26 1.65 18.43
CA GLN A 134 20.32 2.63 17.36
C GLN A 134 19.87 4.00 17.85
N GLU A 135 20.41 5.08 17.29
CA GLU A 135 19.89 6.41 17.58
C GLU A 135 18.48 6.59 16.97
N PRO A 136 17.60 7.39 17.59
CA PRO A 136 16.30 7.74 17.03
C PRO A 136 16.45 8.25 15.61
N GLY A 137 15.65 7.70 14.68
CA GLY A 137 15.61 8.21 13.32
C GLY A 137 15.31 9.71 13.28
N GLN A 138 16.03 10.44 12.41
CA GLN A 138 15.78 11.86 12.21
C GLN A 138 14.45 12.08 11.48
N LYS A 139 13.74 13.16 11.82
CA LYS A 139 12.53 13.58 11.09
C LYS A 139 12.89 13.94 9.65
N ASP A 140 12.74 12.96 8.77
CA ASP A 140 12.84 13.14 7.34
C ASP A 140 11.42 13.26 6.74
N PRO A 141 11.04 14.42 6.17
CA PRO A 141 9.73 14.60 5.54
C PRO A 141 9.53 13.65 4.36
N THR A 142 10.58 13.28 3.64
CA THR A 142 10.52 12.30 2.54
C THR A 142 10.17 10.94 3.10
N LEU A 143 10.90 10.47 4.13
CA LEU A 143 10.61 9.22 4.84
C LEU A 143 9.17 9.19 5.38
N ALA A 144 8.72 10.26 6.03
CA ALA A 144 7.37 10.35 6.56
C ALA A 144 6.29 10.27 5.45
N SER A 145 6.57 10.86 4.29
CA SER A 145 5.66 10.86 3.15
C SER A 145 5.60 9.52 2.42
N VAL A 146 6.74 8.83 2.26
CA VAL A 146 6.78 7.45 1.72
C VAL A 146 6.09 6.50 2.71
N GLY A 147 6.33 6.68 4.01
CA GLY A 147 5.70 5.96 5.11
C GLY A 147 4.17 5.99 5.17
N LEU A 148 3.52 6.91 4.43
CA LEU A 148 2.06 6.92 4.28
C LEU A 148 1.53 5.68 3.55
N ALA A 149 2.31 5.12 2.62
CA ALA A 149 1.94 3.95 1.82
C ALA A 149 2.25 2.61 2.47
N VAL A 150 2.94 2.59 3.62
CA VAL A 150 3.23 1.37 4.38
C VAL A 150 1.95 0.66 4.82
N SER A 151 1.93 -0.67 4.67
CA SER A 151 0.83 -1.52 5.10
C SER A 151 0.62 -1.48 6.61
N LYS A 152 -0.65 -1.55 7.02
CA LYS A 152 -1.04 -1.77 8.41
C LYS A 152 -1.41 -3.22 8.70
N ASP A 153 -1.45 -4.05 7.68
CA ASP A 153 -1.81 -5.46 7.77
C ASP A 153 -0.60 -6.30 8.17
N ASP A 154 -0.85 -7.30 9.01
CA ASP A 154 0.12 -8.27 9.51
C ASP A 154 0.37 -9.41 8.52
N ALA A 155 -0.49 -9.57 7.50
CA ALA A 155 -0.41 -10.65 6.52
C ALA A 155 0.84 -10.60 5.62
N ARG A 156 1.44 -9.42 5.43
CA ARG A 156 2.63 -9.21 4.57
C ARG A 156 3.67 -8.37 5.32
N PRO A 157 4.54 -9.00 6.13
CA PRO A 157 5.57 -8.30 6.90
C PRO A 157 6.49 -7.43 6.02
N GLU A 158 6.75 -7.85 4.79
CA GLU A 158 7.55 -7.12 3.81
C GLU A 158 6.97 -5.75 3.44
N TYR A 159 5.67 -5.52 3.66
CA TYR A 159 4.99 -4.25 3.39
C TYR A 159 4.87 -3.34 4.62
N LYS A 160 5.36 -3.77 5.79
CA LYS A 160 5.28 -3.00 7.05
C LYS A 160 6.39 -2.00 7.27
N ARG A 161 7.36 -1.96 6.35
CA ARG A 161 8.52 -1.08 6.42
C ARG A 161 8.78 -0.39 5.11
N ILE A 162 9.52 0.71 5.17
CA ILE A 162 10.05 1.37 3.98
C ILE A 162 11.23 0.53 3.49
N CYS A 163 11.29 0.33 2.18
CA CYS A 163 12.27 -0.51 1.50
C CYS A 163 13.15 0.34 0.60
N TYR A 164 14.36 -0.10 0.30
CA TYR A 164 15.31 0.65 -0.53
C TYR A 164 15.78 -0.21 -1.70
N ARG A 165 15.16 -0.01 -2.87
CA ARG A 165 15.35 -0.87 -4.03
C ARG A 165 15.38 -0.04 -5.30
N ASP A 166 16.22 -0.44 -6.26
CA ASP A 166 16.27 0.14 -7.61
C ASP A 166 16.51 1.67 -7.64
N GLY A 167 17.26 2.19 -6.66
CA GLY A 167 17.53 3.63 -6.51
C GLY A 167 16.38 4.42 -5.85
N TYR A 168 15.40 3.73 -5.27
CA TYR A 168 14.24 4.33 -4.62
C TYR A 168 14.08 3.88 -3.17
N MET A 169 13.72 4.83 -2.31
CA MET A 169 12.96 4.59 -1.09
C MET A 169 11.50 4.33 -1.47
N ALA A 170 10.99 3.15 -1.12
CA ALA A 170 9.70 2.65 -1.56
C ALA A 170 8.84 2.14 -0.40
N ALA A 171 7.54 2.35 -0.47
CA ALA A 171 6.57 1.72 0.43
C ALA A 171 5.26 1.42 -0.29
N THR A 172 4.65 0.27 0.05
CA THR A 172 3.40 -0.19 -0.53
C THR A 172 2.56 -0.91 0.51
N ASP A 173 1.24 -0.90 0.30
CA ASP A 173 0.26 -1.73 1.02
C ASP A 173 -0.41 -2.75 0.07
N GLY A 174 0.12 -2.89 -1.15
CA GLY A 174 -0.45 -3.71 -2.22
C GLY A 174 -1.51 -3.00 -3.08
N LEU A 175 -2.03 -1.84 -2.65
CA LEU A 175 -3.00 -1.04 -3.42
C LEU A 175 -2.46 0.31 -3.87
N ARG A 176 -1.38 0.78 -3.24
CA ARG A 176 -0.66 2.00 -3.62
C ARG A 176 0.84 1.82 -3.40
N LEU A 177 1.63 2.67 -4.04
CA LEU A 177 3.08 2.68 -3.97
C LEU A 177 3.57 4.13 -3.91
N HIS A 178 4.44 4.47 -2.96
CA HIS A 178 5.15 5.76 -2.94
C HIS A 178 6.64 5.52 -3.20
N LEU A 179 7.26 6.35 -4.05
CA LEU A 179 8.65 6.26 -4.45
C LEU A 179 9.33 7.64 -4.33
N ALA A 180 10.47 7.67 -3.64
CA ALA A 180 11.39 8.80 -3.62
C ALA A 180 12.81 8.33 -3.93
N PRO A 181 13.65 9.13 -4.61
CA PRO A 181 15.04 8.75 -4.86
C PRO A 181 15.82 8.44 -3.58
N SER A 182 16.67 7.42 -3.63
CA SER A 182 17.59 7.11 -2.54
C SER A 182 18.81 6.34 -3.05
N GLU A 183 19.98 6.67 -2.50
CA GLU A 183 21.22 5.91 -2.73
C GLU A 183 21.35 4.69 -1.79
N LYS A 184 20.47 4.58 -0.79
CA LYS A 184 20.47 3.45 0.14
C LYS A 184 20.02 2.17 -0.57
N THR A 185 20.47 1.04 -0.05
CA THR A 185 20.07 -0.29 -0.51
C THR A 185 19.66 -1.16 0.68
N ASP A 186 18.45 -1.71 0.61
CA ASP A 186 17.87 -2.68 1.54
C ASP A 186 16.70 -3.32 0.79
N ILE A 187 16.92 -4.54 0.32
CA ILE A 187 15.99 -5.28 -0.52
C ILE A 187 15.33 -6.35 0.35
N PRO A 188 14.16 -6.08 0.96
CA PRO A 188 13.40 -7.12 1.62
C PRO A 188 13.03 -8.21 0.61
N GLU A 189 13.18 -9.45 1.06
CA GLU A 189 12.61 -10.60 0.36
C GLU A 189 11.09 -10.40 0.20
N GLY A 190 10.57 -10.65 -0.99
CA GLY A 190 9.14 -10.50 -1.30
C GLY A 190 8.66 -9.10 -1.69
N PHE A 191 9.47 -8.04 -1.53
CA PHE A 191 9.07 -6.71 -1.99
C PHE A 191 9.06 -6.64 -3.53
N PRO A 192 8.03 -6.02 -4.15
CA PRO A 192 7.88 -6.00 -5.61
C PRO A 192 9.05 -5.29 -6.31
N ASP A 193 9.31 -5.73 -7.55
CA ASP A 193 10.27 -5.09 -8.45
C ASP A 193 9.73 -3.73 -8.90
N VAL A 194 10.39 -2.66 -8.45
CA VAL A 194 9.94 -1.29 -8.67
C VAL A 194 10.08 -0.90 -10.14
N ASN A 195 11.13 -1.39 -10.81
CA ASN A 195 11.36 -1.10 -12.23
C ASN A 195 10.24 -1.65 -13.11
N LYS A 196 9.77 -2.87 -12.85
CA LYS A 196 8.63 -3.45 -13.59
C LYS A 196 7.35 -2.64 -13.40
N ILE A 197 7.12 -2.10 -12.21
CA ILE A 197 5.95 -1.24 -11.95
C ILE A 197 6.13 0.08 -12.70
N LEU A 198 7.34 0.66 -12.71
CA LEU A 198 7.66 1.91 -13.42
C LEU A 198 7.50 1.82 -14.95
N GLU A 199 7.60 0.64 -15.55
CA GLU A 199 7.29 0.45 -16.98
C GLU A 199 5.87 0.95 -17.32
N THR A 200 4.91 0.81 -16.38
CA THR A 200 3.54 1.33 -16.55
C THR A 200 3.47 2.86 -16.52
N LEU A 201 4.44 3.56 -15.92
CA LEU A 201 4.48 5.02 -16.00
C LEU A 201 4.98 5.51 -17.36
N THR A 202 5.79 4.71 -18.05
CA THR A 202 6.37 5.06 -19.35
C THR A 202 5.52 4.62 -20.54
N ALA A 203 4.49 3.80 -20.30
CA ALA A 203 3.63 3.33 -21.37
C ALA A 203 2.78 4.47 -21.97
N PRO A 204 2.34 4.36 -23.24
CA PRO A 204 1.43 5.32 -23.82
C PRO A 204 0.12 5.38 -23.02
N GLY A 205 -0.29 6.58 -22.61
CA GLY A 205 -1.47 6.79 -21.78
C GLY A 205 -1.92 8.25 -21.78
N TYR A 206 -2.99 8.51 -21.05
CA TYR A 206 -3.50 9.86 -20.81
C TYR A 206 -2.69 10.54 -19.70
N THR A 207 -2.22 11.75 -19.94
CA THR A 207 -1.50 12.54 -18.90
C THR A 207 -2.17 13.89 -18.73
N VAL A 208 -2.45 14.27 -17.48
CA VAL A 208 -3.03 15.56 -17.12
C VAL A 208 -2.22 16.26 -16.04
N VAL A 209 -1.91 17.54 -16.24
CA VAL A 209 -1.12 18.35 -15.31
C VAL A 209 -2.03 19.35 -14.61
N VAL A 210 -2.03 19.33 -13.28
CA VAL A 210 -2.89 20.21 -12.47
C VAL A 210 -2.14 20.84 -11.31
N PRO A 211 -2.60 22.00 -10.79
CA PRO A 211 -2.07 22.55 -9.57
C PRO A 211 -2.37 21.65 -8.37
N ALA A 212 -1.32 21.19 -7.67
CA ALA A 212 -1.44 20.26 -6.55
C ALA A 212 -2.31 20.82 -5.42
N SER A 213 -2.19 22.12 -5.17
CA SER A 213 -2.95 22.82 -4.12
C SER A 213 -4.45 22.89 -4.42
N LEU A 214 -4.85 23.07 -5.67
CA LEU A 214 -6.26 23.11 -6.08
C LEU A 214 -6.87 21.71 -6.05
N LEU A 215 -6.16 20.72 -6.61
CA LEU A 215 -6.57 19.33 -6.56
C LEU A 215 -6.71 18.84 -5.10
N GLY A 216 -5.72 19.12 -4.26
CA GLY A 216 -5.77 18.76 -2.84
C GLY A 216 -6.91 19.43 -2.08
N LYS A 217 -7.26 20.68 -2.41
CA LYS A 217 -8.45 21.35 -1.83
C LYS A 217 -9.75 20.67 -2.29
N ALA A 218 -9.89 20.41 -3.59
CA ALA A 218 -11.07 19.75 -4.16
C ALA A 218 -11.31 18.37 -3.50
N VAL A 219 -10.29 17.51 -3.45
CA VAL A 219 -10.40 16.16 -2.85
C VAL A 219 -10.69 16.23 -1.35
N LYS A 220 -10.11 17.20 -0.61
CA LYS A 220 -10.42 17.39 0.82
C LYS A 220 -11.86 17.83 1.06
N SER A 221 -12.38 18.74 0.24
CA SER A 221 -13.78 19.16 0.30
C SER A 221 -14.71 17.98 0.06
N LEU A 222 -14.43 17.15 -0.96
CA LEU A 222 -15.20 15.93 -1.22
C LEU A 222 -15.13 14.93 -0.06
N LYS A 223 -13.95 14.71 0.54
CA LYS A 223 -13.80 13.86 1.73
C LYS A 223 -14.67 14.32 2.91
N ALA A 224 -14.79 15.63 3.11
CA ALA A 224 -15.59 16.19 4.20
C ALA A 224 -17.09 15.93 4.00
N MET A 225 -17.54 15.90 2.75
CA MET A 225 -18.94 15.63 2.36
C MET A 225 -19.24 14.13 2.30
N SER A 226 -18.25 13.29 2.02
CA SER A 226 -18.40 11.83 1.85
C SER A 226 -18.22 11.03 3.16
N LYS A 227 -18.34 11.64 4.34
CA LYS A 227 -17.97 11.03 5.65
C LYS A 227 -18.64 9.68 5.98
N LYS A 228 -19.66 9.24 5.24
CA LYS A 228 -20.24 7.88 5.31
C LYS A 228 -20.41 7.19 3.94
N GLY A 229 -19.75 7.69 2.89
CA GLY A 229 -19.70 7.05 1.58
C GLY A 229 -18.69 5.90 1.53
N ASP A 230 -18.53 5.27 0.37
CA ASP A 230 -17.56 4.19 0.10
C ASP A 230 -16.09 4.65 0.14
N GLY A 231 -15.85 5.95 0.28
CA GLY A 231 -14.51 6.55 0.31
C GLY A 231 -13.85 6.59 -1.06
N LEU A 232 -14.62 6.48 -2.14
CA LEU A 232 -14.15 6.54 -3.51
C LEU A 232 -14.43 7.91 -4.16
N VAL A 233 -13.56 8.28 -5.09
CA VAL A 233 -13.73 9.44 -5.97
C VAL A 233 -13.51 9.01 -7.41
N THR A 234 -14.43 9.43 -8.28
CA THR A 234 -14.31 9.23 -9.72
C THR A 234 -13.82 10.50 -10.36
N PHE A 235 -12.74 10.37 -11.12
CA PHE A 235 -12.13 11.40 -11.93
C PHE A 235 -12.64 11.24 -13.35
N HIS A 236 -13.15 12.32 -13.91
CA HIS A 236 -13.50 12.45 -15.31
C HIS A 236 -12.61 13.52 -15.93
N CYS A 237 -11.76 13.12 -16.87
CA CYS A 237 -10.78 13.99 -17.49
C CYS A 237 -11.13 14.23 -18.95
N ASN A 238 -11.55 15.45 -19.29
CA ASN A 238 -11.84 15.89 -20.66
C ASN A 238 -11.55 17.40 -20.78
N GLY A 239 -10.30 17.77 -21.06
CA GLY A 239 -9.83 19.16 -21.08
C GLY A 239 -9.86 19.89 -19.71
N SER A 240 -10.57 19.33 -18.75
CA SER A 240 -10.68 19.71 -17.33
C SER A 240 -10.83 18.43 -16.50
N ILE A 241 -10.59 18.51 -15.19
CA ILE A 241 -10.86 17.39 -14.28
C ILE A 241 -12.13 17.68 -13.50
N GLU A 242 -13.16 16.86 -13.70
CA GLU A 242 -14.31 16.78 -12.79
C GLU A 242 -14.11 15.61 -11.83
N ILE A 243 -14.24 15.87 -10.53
CA ILE A 243 -14.11 14.88 -9.47
C ILE A 243 -15.46 14.73 -8.80
N THR A 244 -15.97 13.50 -8.76
CA THR A 244 -17.26 13.18 -8.17
C THR A 244 -17.10 12.19 -7.03
N ALA A 245 -17.85 12.40 -5.95
CA ALA A 245 -17.92 11.48 -4.81
C ALA A 245 -19.38 11.26 -4.43
N GLN A 246 -19.75 10.01 -4.13
CA GLN A 246 -21.10 9.69 -3.69
C GLN A 246 -21.29 10.05 -2.21
N THR A 247 -22.41 10.71 -1.90
CA THR A 247 -22.81 11.01 -0.52
C THR A 247 -23.67 9.88 0.04
N PRO A 248 -23.79 9.80 1.38
CA PRO A 248 -24.61 8.77 2.03
C PRO A 248 -26.10 8.87 1.68
N GLU A 249 -26.55 10.05 1.25
CA GLU A 249 -27.93 10.36 0.85
C GLU A 249 -28.22 9.94 -0.59
N GLY A 250 -27.22 9.46 -1.32
CA GLY A 250 -27.33 9.02 -2.72
C GLY A 250 -27.03 10.11 -3.74
N ASP A 251 -26.83 11.36 -3.30
CA ASP A 251 -26.45 12.48 -4.15
C ASP A 251 -24.95 12.45 -4.48
N ALA A 252 -24.56 13.07 -5.60
CA ALA A 252 -23.15 13.19 -5.99
C ALA A 252 -22.63 14.59 -5.66
N SER A 253 -21.61 14.66 -4.80
CA SER A 253 -20.81 15.88 -4.65
C SER A 253 -19.82 15.99 -5.79
N ARG A 254 -19.65 17.19 -6.35
CA ARG A 254 -18.76 17.45 -7.48
C ARG A 254 -17.78 18.57 -7.17
N ALA A 255 -16.58 18.46 -7.71
CA ALA A 255 -15.60 19.53 -7.74
C ALA A 255 -14.91 19.53 -9.10
N ALA A 256 -14.64 20.71 -9.66
CA ALA A 256 -13.88 20.86 -10.89
C ALA A 256 -12.50 21.46 -10.59
N VAL A 257 -11.49 21.01 -11.32
CA VAL A 257 -10.12 21.52 -11.25
C VAL A 257 -9.67 21.83 -12.67
N GLU A 258 -9.23 23.08 -12.87
CA GLU A 258 -8.65 23.49 -14.15
C GLU A 258 -7.32 22.78 -14.40
N VAL A 259 -7.16 22.36 -15.65
CA VAL A 259 -5.99 21.64 -16.15
C VAL A 259 -5.03 22.65 -16.77
N LEU A 260 -3.74 22.50 -16.47
CA LEU A 260 -2.67 23.30 -17.08
C LEU A 260 -2.28 22.74 -18.45
N ASN A 261 -2.25 21.41 -18.57
CA ASN A 261 -1.94 20.70 -19.81
C ASN A 261 -2.54 19.28 -19.77
N SER A 262 -2.99 18.76 -20.91
CA SER A 262 -3.44 17.37 -21.05
C SER A 262 -3.00 16.78 -22.38
N THR A 263 -2.67 15.49 -22.37
CA THR A 263 -2.34 14.70 -23.56
C THR A 263 -3.16 13.42 -23.55
N GLY A 264 -3.82 13.12 -24.68
CA GLY A 264 -4.75 11.99 -24.83
C GLY A 264 -6.22 12.41 -24.90
N GLY A 265 -7.12 11.43 -25.08
CA GLY A 265 -8.57 11.63 -25.15
C GLY A 265 -9.26 11.67 -23.79
N GLU A 266 -10.55 11.35 -23.74
CA GLU A 266 -11.34 11.33 -22.50
C GLU A 266 -11.08 10.06 -21.68
N VAL A 267 -10.87 10.20 -20.37
CA VAL A 267 -10.69 9.06 -19.45
C VAL A 267 -11.46 9.23 -18.15
N GLU A 268 -12.07 8.13 -17.68
CA GLU A 268 -12.75 8.04 -16.40
C GLU A 268 -12.13 6.93 -15.54
N PHE A 269 -11.80 7.25 -14.29
CA PHE A 269 -11.24 6.29 -13.33
C PHE A 269 -11.62 6.61 -11.89
N THR A 270 -11.69 5.58 -11.05
CA THR A 270 -12.13 5.68 -9.64
C THR A 270 -11.02 5.26 -8.69
N LEU A 271 -10.68 6.13 -7.74
CA LEU A 271 -9.63 5.93 -6.73
C LEU A 271 -10.19 6.05 -5.30
N SER A 272 -9.46 5.52 -4.32
CA SER A 272 -9.72 5.85 -2.91
C SER A 272 -9.34 7.30 -2.62
N ILE A 273 -10.26 8.06 -2.01
CA ILE A 273 -10.04 9.44 -1.55
C ILE A 273 -8.81 9.53 -0.64
N GLN A 274 -8.66 8.57 0.29
CA GLN A 274 -7.54 8.60 1.23
C GLN A 274 -6.21 8.39 0.51
N TYR A 275 -6.16 7.48 -0.46
CA TYR A 275 -4.93 7.23 -1.22
C TYR A 275 -4.55 8.41 -2.09
N VAL A 276 -5.52 9.11 -2.70
CA VAL A 276 -5.25 10.35 -3.45
C VAL A 276 -4.65 11.42 -2.53
N LEU A 277 -5.20 11.61 -1.32
CA LEU A 277 -4.67 12.60 -0.37
C LEU A 277 -3.26 12.25 0.11
N ASP A 278 -2.97 10.97 0.32
CA ASP A 278 -1.65 10.50 0.73
C ASP A 278 -0.64 10.65 -0.41
N ALA A 279 -1.03 10.30 -1.64
CA ALA A 279 -0.24 10.54 -2.84
C ALA A 279 0.08 12.02 -3.04
N LEU A 280 -0.91 12.90 -2.93
CA LEU A 280 -0.68 14.35 -3.02
C LEU A 280 0.23 14.87 -1.90
N THR A 281 0.08 14.35 -0.69
CA THR A 281 0.99 14.71 0.42
C THR A 281 2.43 14.30 0.12
N HIS A 282 2.62 13.18 -0.58
CA HIS A 282 3.92 12.70 -1.01
C HIS A 282 4.50 13.48 -2.18
N VAL A 283 3.76 13.65 -3.27
CA VAL A 283 4.28 14.31 -4.49
C VAL A 283 4.23 15.83 -4.44
N SER A 284 3.51 16.43 -3.48
CA SER A 284 3.50 17.89 -3.28
C SER A 284 3.83 18.25 -1.83
N PRO A 285 5.08 17.99 -1.39
CA PRO A 285 5.49 18.28 -0.03
C PRO A 285 5.40 19.79 0.21
N LYS A 286 4.89 20.18 1.38
CA LYS A 286 4.80 21.59 1.77
C LYS A 286 6.19 22.19 1.90
N ILE A 287 6.59 23.01 0.93
CA ILE A 287 7.81 23.80 1.00
C ILE A 287 7.56 24.98 1.95
N LYS A 288 8.43 25.17 2.94
CA LYS A 288 8.42 26.38 3.78
C LYS A 288 8.91 27.55 2.93
N THR A 289 8.01 28.39 2.47
CA THR A 289 8.37 29.63 1.77
C THR A 289 8.91 30.65 2.78
N PRO A 290 10.03 31.35 2.49
CA PRO A 290 10.49 32.47 3.29
C PRO A 290 9.40 33.54 3.45
N LYS A 291 9.34 34.19 4.62
CA LYS A 291 8.38 35.28 4.89
C LYS A 291 8.52 36.36 3.79
N GLY A 292 7.41 36.66 3.12
CA GLY A 292 7.32 37.72 2.10
C GLY A 292 7.37 37.25 0.64
N GLN A 293 7.65 35.97 0.38
CA GLN A 293 7.58 35.40 -0.98
C GLN A 293 6.28 34.59 -1.18
N LYS A 294 5.62 34.78 -2.32
CA LYS A 294 4.49 33.92 -2.73
C LYS A 294 5.05 32.51 -3.01
N ALA A 295 4.42 31.51 -2.41
CA ALA A 295 4.75 30.12 -2.70
C ALA A 295 4.51 29.82 -4.19
N GLU A 296 5.50 29.23 -4.84
CA GLU A 296 5.36 28.75 -6.21
C GLU A 296 4.30 27.66 -6.27
N LEU A 297 3.47 27.70 -7.32
CA LEU A 297 2.35 26.80 -7.47
C LEU A 297 2.86 25.44 -7.95
N GLN A 298 3.07 24.50 -7.02
CA GLN A 298 3.48 23.13 -7.39
C GLN A 298 2.42 22.46 -8.28
N THR A 299 2.89 21.81 -9.33
CA THR A 299 2.07 21.03 -10.27
C THR A 299 2.26 19.54 -10.04
N VAL A 300 1.22 18.76 -10.30
CA VAL A 300 1.27 17.30 -10.30
C VAL A 300 0.78 16.80 -11.65
N SER A 301 1.54 15.89 -12.23
CA SER A 301 1.15 15.15 -13.44
C SER A 301 0.44 13.87 -13.01
N ILE A 302 -0.77 13.65 -13.51
CA ILE A 302 -1.53 12.41 -13.31
C ILE A 302 -1.44 11.63 -14.61
N HIS A 303 -0.86 10.45 -14.57
CA HIS A 303 -0.73 9.56 -15.73
C HIS A 303 -1.63 8.34 -15.55
N VAL A 304 -2.43 8.05 -16.57
CA VAL A 304 -3.44 7.00 -16.58
C VAL A 304 -3.27 6.21 -17.86
N ILE A 305 -2.95 4.92 -17.75
CA ILE A 305 -3.09 4.01 -18.88
C ILE A 305 -4.55 3.56 -18.89
N PRO A 306 -5.33 3.87 -19.93
CA PRO A 306 -6.72 3.42 -19.97
C PRO A 306 -6.77 1.91 -20.09
N ASN A 307 -7.61 1.26 -19.27
CA ASN A 307 -7.87 -0.16 -19.39
C ASN A 307 -9.03 -0.42 -20.37
N PRO A 308 -8.76 -0.93 -21.58
CA PRO A 308 -9.82 -1.27 -22.52
C PRO A 308 -10.62 -2.51 -22.07
N ASN A 309 -10.06 -3.33 -21.17
CA ASN A 309 -10.67 -4.57 -20.71
C ASN A 309 -10.89 -4.55 -19.18
N PRO A 310 -12.12 -4.31 -18.70
CA PRO A 310 -12.41 -4.23 -17.26
C PRO A 310 -12.23 -5.56 -16.50
N PHE A 311 -11.96 -6.67 -17.22
CA PHE A 311 -11.64 -7.97 -16.62
C PHE A 311 -10.12 -8.19 -16.46
N GLU A 312 -9.30 -7.33 -17.07
CA GLU A 312 -7.87 -7.28 -16.81
C GLU A 312 -7.58 -6.40 -15.59
N ILE A 313 -6.51 -6.74 -14.87
CA ILE A 313 -6.05 -5.94 -13.74
C ILE A 313 -5.64 -4.58 -14.32
N PRO A 314 -6.27 -3.47 -13.89
CA PRO A 314 -5.95 -2.17 -14.43
C PRO A 314 -4.53 -1.76 -14.05
N ALA A 315 -3.91 -0.97 -14.91
CA ALA A 315 -2.65 -0.33 -14.57
C ALA A 315 -2.86 0.69 -13.44
N PRO A 316 -1.84 0.93 -12.59
CA PRO A 316 -1.95 1.94 -11.56
C PRO A 316 -2.05 3.34 -12.18
N VAL A 317 -2.84 4.20 -11.54
CA VAL A 317 -2.86 5.63 -11.82
C VAL A 317 -1.69 6.28 -11.09
N TRP A 318 -0.86 6.99 -11.83
CA TRP A 318 0.34 7.63 -11.31
C TRP A 318 0.10 9.10 -11.04
N PHE A 319 0.65 9.58 -9.92
CA PHE A 319 0.81 10.98 -9.57
C PHE A 319 2.32 11.25 -9.51
N VAL A 320 2.79 12.24 -10.25
CA VAL A 320 4.22 12.51 -10.42
C VAL A 320 4.51 14.00 -10.28
N ASN A 321 5.55 14.32 -9.52
CA ASN A 321 6.11 15.67 -9.44
C ASN A 321 7.64 15.56 -9.30
N GLY A 322 8.35 15.87 -10.39
CA GLY A 322 9.79 15.62 -10.50
C GLY A 322 10.10 14.15 -10.23
N ASP A 323 10.97 13.89 -9.26
CA ASP A 323 11.40 12.54 -8.93
C ASP A 323 10.46 11.77 -7.98
N LEU A 324 9.54 12.47 -7.32
CA LEU A 324 8.56 11.88 -6.40
C LEU A 324 7.39 11.29 -7.19
N LYS A 325 7.09 10.00 -6.92
CA LYS A 325 6.07 9.25 -7.66
C LYS A 325 5.16 8.52 -6.69
N ALA A 326 3.85 8.58 -6.92
CA ALA A 326 2.86 7.78 -6.23
C ALA A 326 1.98 7.04 -7.23
N ALA A 327 1.83 5.73 -7.06
CA ALA A 327 0.95 4.89 -7.86
C ALA A 327 -0.24 4.44 -7.02
N ILE A 328 -1.44 4.43 -7.59
CA ILE A 328 -2.66 3.96 -6.92
C ILE A 328 -3.40 3.01 -7.85
N MET A 329 -3.71 1.81 -7.37
CA MET A 329 -4.55 0.86 -8.10
C MET A 329 -5.99 1.39 -8.17
N PRO A 330 -6.55 1.59 -9.36
CA PRO A 330 -7.93 2.03 -9.50
C PRO A 330 -8.90 0.90 -9.14
N LYS A 331 -10.10 1.28 -8.68
CA LYS A 331 -11.20 0.33 -8.44
C LYS A 331 -11.98 0.02 -9.71
N TYR A 332 -12.10 1.02 -10.59
CA TYR A 332 -12.73 0.94 -11.90
C TYR A 332 -12.06 1.97 -12.81
N ASP A 333 -11.83 1.62 -14.07
CA ASP A 333 -11.41 2.54 -15.12
C ASP A 333 -12.12 2.19 -16.43
N ARG A 334 -12.57 3.22 -17.14
CA ARG A 334 -13.25 3.08 -18.43
C ARG A 334 -12.76 4.16 -19.39
N VAL A 335 -12.45 3.75 -20.62
CA VAL A 335 -12.33 4.67 -21.76
C VAL A 335 -13.74 5.11 -22.16
N ILE A 336 -13.99 6.41 -22.25
CA ILE A 336 -15.23 6.94 -22.83
C ILE A 336 -14.92 7.34 -24.28
N PRO A 337 -15.47 6.65 -25.29
CA PRO A 337 -15.25 7.01 -26.69
C PRO A 337 -15.79 8.41 -26.99
N GLU A 338 -15.02 9.22 -27.72
CA GLU A 338 -15.43 10.56 -28.15
C GLU A 338 -16.80 10.52 -28.84
N GLY A 339 -17.74 11.35 -28.37
CA GLY A 339 -19.06 11.52 -28.97
C GLY A 339 -20.14 10.54 -28.55
N THR A 340 -19.91 9.67 -27.56
CA THR A 340 -20.96 8.75 -27.07
C THR A 340 -21.83 9.37 -25.97
N ALA A 341 -23.09 9.68 -26.30
CA ALA A 341 -24.10 9.96 -25.27
C ALA A 341 -24.29 8.70 -24.41
N LYS A 342 -24.24 8.84 -23.08
CA LYS A 342 -24.48 7.74 -22.11
C LYS A 342 -25.85 7.12 -22.41
N PRO A 343 -25.96 5.86 -22.89
CA PRO A 343 -27.26 5.27 -23.16
C PRO A 343 -28.02 5.12 -21.85
N GLY A 344 -29.26 5.61 -21.83
CA GLY A 344 -30.09 5.55 -20.63
C GLY A 344 -30.39 4.10 -20.25
N LYS A 345 -30.50 3.81 -18.94
CA LYS A 345 -30.91 2.48 -18.42
C LYS A 345 -32.19 1.94 -19.12
N SER A 346 -33.07 2.84 -19.54
CA SER A 346 -34.29 2.56 -20.31
C SER A 346 -34.02 2.05 -21.73
N GLU A 347 -33.03 2.59 -22.43
CA GLU A 347 -32.70 2.20 -23.81
C GLU A 347 -32.02 0.83 -23.85
N LEU A 348 -31.12 0.57 -22.90
CA LEU A 348 -30.50 -0.75 -22.72
C LEU A 348 -31.55 -1.83 -22.40
N MET A 349 -32.49 -1.53 -21.51
CA MET A 349 -33.60 -2.45 -21.20
C MET A 349 -34.55 -2.65 -22.38
N SER A 350 -34.78 -1.62 -23.18
CA SER A 350 -35.62 -1.71 -24.37
C SER A 350 -34.98 -2.56 -25.47
N ALA A 351 -33.67 -2.41 -25.70
CA ALA A 351 -32.92 -3.27 -26.62
C ALA A 351 -32.90 -4.73 -26.16
N TYR A 352 -32.70 -4.96 -24.86
CA TYR A 352 -32.74 -6.29 -24.25
C TYR A 352 -34.11 -6.96 -24.44
N ASN A 353 -35.21 -6.25 -24.15
CA ASN A 353 -36.56 -6.80 -24.27
C ASN A 353 -36.91 -7.15 -25.73
N ARG A 354 -36.45 -6.36 -26.71
CA ARG A 354 -36.61 -6.67 -28.14
C ARG A 354 -35.87 -7.95 -28.54
N LYS A 355 -34.62 -8.11 -28.13
CA LYS A 355 -33.82 -9.30 -28.46
C LYS A 355 -34.34 -10.57 -27.77
N ARG A 356 -34.80 -10.45 -26.52
CA ARG A 356 -35.43 -11.54 -25.78
C ARG A 356 -36.76 -11.98 -26.42
N ALA A 357 -37.56 -11.03 -26.92
CA ALA A 357 -38.79 -11.34 -27.64
C ALA A 357 -38.55 -11.97 -29.02
N GLN A 358 -37.42 -11.67 -29.66
CA GLN A 358 -36.99 -12.34 -30.89
C GLN A 358 -36.59 -13.79 -30.62
N LEU A 359 -35.70 -14.04 -29.65
CA LEU A 359 -35.18 -15.37 -29.36
C LEU A 359 -36.27 -16.34 -28.83
N ARG A 360 -37.29 -15.82 -28.14
CA ARG A 360 -38.48 -16.60 -27.78
C ARG A 360 -39.31 -17.03 -29.00
N ARG A 361 -39.44 -16.16 -30.01
CA ARG A 361 -40.13 -16.49 -31.27
C ARG A 361 -39.37 -17.53 -32.08
N GLU A 362 -38.05 -17.57 -31.93
CA GLU A 362 -37.15 -18.57 -32.52
C GLU A 362 -37.07 -19.88 -31.71
N GLY A 363 -37.92 -20.05 -30.68
CA GLY A 363 -38.06 -21.30 -29.93
C GLY A 363 -36.92 -21.63 -28.95
N LYS A 364 -36.07 -20.65 -28.62
CA LYS A 364 -34.90 -20.87 -27.76
C LYS A 364 -35.26 -21.04 -26.28
N SER A 365 -34.57 -21.97 -25.62
CA SER A 365 -34.82 -22.33 -24.22
C SER A 365 -34.40 -21.22 -23.24
N THR A 366 -34.97 -21.22 -22.04
CA THR A 366 -34.64 -20.26 -20.97
C THR A 366 -33.16 -20.26 -20.61
N TRP A 367 -32.50 -21.42 -20.72
CA TRP A 367 -31.06 -21.54 -20.52
C TRP A 367 -30.25 -20.90 -21.65
N GLU A 368 -30.64 -21.09 -22.92
CA GLU A 368 -30.01 -20.41 -24.06
C GLU A 368 -30.24 -18.90 -24.02
N LEU A 369 -31.38 -18.43 -23.51
CA LEU A 369 -31.67 -17.02 -23.26
C LEU A 369 -30.75 -16.44 -22.17
N ASN A 370 -30.53 -17.18 -21.08
CA ASN A 370 -29.63 -16.78 -20.00
C ASN A 370 -28.16 -16.84 -20.42
N ARG A 371 -27.80 -17.78 -21.29
CA ARG A 371 -26.48 -17.86 -21.92
C ARG A 371 -26.25 -16.70 -22.89
N ALA A 372 -27.21 -16.38 -23.76
CA ALA A 372 -27.17 -15.21 -24.62
C ALA A 372 -27.12 -13.90 -23.82
N PHE A 373 -27.75 -13.85 -22.64
CA PHE A 373 -27.64 -12.73 -21.70
C PHE A 373 -26.24 -12.62 -21.07
N GLY A 374 -25.65 -13.73 -20.64
CA GLY A 374 -24.25 -13.79 -20.20
C GLY A 374 -23.26 -13.48 -21.33
N ASP A 375 -23.62 -13.79 -22.57
CA ASP A 375 -22.82 -13.48 -23.75
C ASP A 375 -23.00 -12.02 -24.21
N LEU A 376 -24.17 -11.41 -24.00
CA LEU A 376 -24.44 -9.97 -24.16
C LEU A 376 -23.79 -9.11 -23.07
N GLN A 377 -23.62 -9.66 -21.87
CA GLN A 377 -22.81 -9.03 -20.82
C GLN A 377 -21.31 -9.15 -21.11
N ARG A 378 -20.89 -10.21 -21.83
CA ARG A 378 -19.49 -10.44 -22.22
C ARG A 378 -19.10 -9.82 -23.57
N LYS A 379 -20.07 -9.55 -24.45
CA LYS A 379 -19.86 -8.88 -25.75
C LYS A 379 -20.74 -7.64 -25.83
N ASN A 380 -20.08 -6.49 -25.85
CA ASN A 380 -20.57 -5.23 -26.42
C ASN A 380 -19.38 -4.25 -26.35
N TRP A 381 -18.61 -3.93 -27.39
CA TRP A 381 -18.96 -3.64 -28.79
C TRP A 381 -17.71 -3.83 -29.68
N GLN A 382 -17.68 -4.84 -30.55
CA GLN A 382 -17.18 -4.77 -31.94
C GLN A 382 -17.37 -6.15 -32.62
N GLU A 383 -17.50 -6.10 -33.94
CA GLU A 383 -18.10 -7.07 -34.86
C GLU A 383 -17.50 -8.48 -34.83
N VAL A 384 -18.33 -9.51 -35.09
CA VAL A 384 -17.89 -10.91 -35.16
C VAL A 384 -18.20 -11.44 -36.57
N THR A 385 -17.15 -11.70 -37.36
CA THR A 385 -17.25 -12.42 -38.64
C THR A 385 -17.37 -13.94 -38.45
N PRO A 386 -17.93 -14.69 -39.42
CA PRO A 386 -18.29 -16.11 -39.29
C PRO A 386 -17.13 -17.09 -39.02
N GLU A 387 -15.87 -16.68 -39.19
CA GLU A 387 -14.69 -17.54 -38.99
C GLU A 387 -14.26 -17.66 -37.52
N HIS A 388 -14.73 -16.79 -36.62
CA HIS A 388 -14.38 -16.84 -35.20
C HIS A 388 -15.09 -17.96 -34.42
N ALA A 389 -16.14 -18.58 -34.95
CA ALA A 389 -16.95 -19.56 -34.21
C ALA A 389 -16.24 -20.91 -33.94
N ALA A 390 -15.19 -21.25 -34.67
CA ALA A 390 -14.47 -22.51 -34.48
C ALA A 390 -13.45 -22.47 -33.33
N SER A 391 -12.90 -21.31 -32.98
CA SER A 391 -11.86 -21.16 -31.95
C SER A 391 -12.40 -21.01 -30.52
N TYR A 392 -13.69 -20.67 -30.35
CA TYR A 392 -14.29 -20.42 -29.03
C TYR A 392 -14.67 -21.68 -28.24
N THR A 393 -14.82 -22.84 -28.89
CA THR A 393 -15.18 -24.09 -28.20
C THR A 393 -14.00 -24.66 -27.38
N LEU A 394 -12.76 -24.38 -27.81
CA LEU A 394 -11.54 -24.80 -27.13
C LEU A 394 -11.20 -23.89 -25.94
N LEU A 395 -11.42 -22.58 -26.07
CA LEU A 395 -11.25 -21.61 -24.99
C LEU A 395 -12.31 -21.78 -23.88
N GLY A 396 -13.54 -22.16 -24.24
CA GLY A 396 -14.60 -22.43 -23.28
C GLY A 396 -14.32 -23.63 -22.35
N SER A 397 -13.58 -24.62 -22.81
CA SER A 397 -13.21 -25.80 -22.03
C SER A 397 -11.99 -25.55 -21.11
N ILE A 398 -11.09 -24.63 -21.50
CA ILE A 398 -9.94 -24.20 -20.69
C ILE A 398 -10.38 -23.38 -19.47
N VAL A 399 -11.42 -22.55 -19.62
CA VAL A 399 -11.94 -21.72 -18.52
C VAL A 399 -12.76 -22.54 -17.52
N GLN A 400 -13.44 -23.60 -17.95
CA GLN A 400 -14.20 -24.48 -17.05
C GLN A 400 -13.33 -25.39 -16.18
N ALA A 401 -12.14 -25.80 -16.64
CA ALA A 401 -11.24 -26.63 -15.83
C ALA A 401 -10.60 -25.86 -14.65
N ARG A 402 -10.37 -24.56 -14.81
CA ARG A 402 -9.68 -23.71 -13.82
C ARG A 402 -10.55 -23.35 -12.61
N ALA A 403 -11.87 -23.34 -12.78
CA ALA A 403 -12.83 -23.04 -11.71
C ALA A 403 -13.11 -24.22 -10.76
N ALA A 404 -12.63 -25.43 -11.08
CA ALA A 404 -12.93 -26.66 -10.35
C ALA A 404 -11.73 -27.26 -9.58
N HIS A 405 -10.62 -26.53 -9.41
CA HIS A 405 -9.40 -27.02 -8.74
C HIS A 405 -8.94 -28.42 -9.18
N THR A 406 -8.91 -28.67 -10.48
CA THR A 406 -8.28 -29.87 -11.07
C THR A 406 -7.04 -29.45 -11.86
N VAL A 407 -5.93 -30.19 -11.67
CA VAL A 407 -4.76 -30.09 -12.56
C VAL A 407 -5.04 -30.96 -13.78
N THR A 408 -5.13 -30.36 -14.95
CA THR A 408 -5.16 -31.08 -16.23
C THR A 408 -3.80 -30.96 -16.88
N TYR A 409 -3.12 -32.08 -17.10
CA TYR A 409 -1.92 -32.13 -17.94
C TYR A 409 -2.33 -32.19 -19.41
N PHE A 410 -1.72 -31.34 -20.24
CA PHE A 410 -1.73 -31.52 -21.69
C PHE A 410 -0.52 -32.36 -22.08
N LYS A 411 -0.69 -33.31 -23.00
CA LYS A 411 0.46 -34.06 -23.51
C LYS A 411 1.40 -33.09 -24.24
N ALA A 412 2.71 -33.27 -24.08
CA ALA A 412 3.72 -32.43 -24.76
C ALA A 412 3.52 -32.42 -26.30
N GLU A 413 2.97 -33.51 -26.84
CA GLU A 413 2.56 -33.67 -28.23
C GLU A 413 1.45 -32.69 -28.66
N ASP A 414 0.56 -32.30 -27.74
CA ASP A 414 -0.57 -31.40 -28.01
C ASP A 414 -0.16 -29.93 -27.91
N MET A 415 0.84 -29.60 -27.09
CA MET A 415 1.49 -28.29 -27.11
C MET A 415 2.40 -28.12 -28.32
N GLN A 416 3.05 -29.20 -28.80
CA GLN A 416 3.85 -29.18 -30.03
C GLN A 416 2.97 -28.96 -31.27
N LYS A 417 1.77 -29.57 -31.33
CA LYS A 417 0.79 -29.33 -32.41
C LYS A 417 0.31 -27.89 -32.48
N VAL A 418 0.16 -27.22 -31.34
CA VAL A 418 -0.20 -25.80 -31.28
C VAL A 418 0.98 -24.94 -31.77
N TYR A 419 2.20 -25.27 -31.37
CA TYR A 419 3.42 -24.58 -31.83
C TYR A 419 3.66 -24.77 -33.34
N ASP A 420 3.47 -25.98 -33.87
CA ASP A 420 3.61 -26.34 -35.29
C ASP A 420 2.49 -25.71 -36.14
N PHE A 421 1.27 -25.59 -35.59
CA PHE A 421 0.13 -24.92 -36.25
C PHE A 421 0.33 -23.42 -36.41
N ILE A 422 0.93 -22.76 -35.41
CA ILE A 422 1.24 -21.33 -35.46
C ILE A 422 2.44 -21.05 -36.40
N SER A 423 3.30 -22.07 -36.62
CA SER A 423 4.56 -21.93 -37.36
C SER A 423 4.55 -22.46 -38.80
N ALA A 424 3.50 -23.18 -39.24
CA ALA A 424 3.44 -23.77 -40.57
C ALA A 424 2.72 -22.88 -41.61
N PRO A 425 3.24 -22.73 -42.85
CA PRO A 425 2.53 -22.03 -43.92
C PRO A 425 1.37 -22.90 -44.42
N GLN A 426 0.20 -22.30 -44.54
CA GLN A 426 -1.06 -22.99 -44.82
C GLN A 426 -1.20 -23.33 -46.31
N ASP A 427 -1.48 -24.60 -46.65
CA ASP A 427 -1.90 -25.05 -48.00
C ASP A 427 -3.26 -25.77 -47.92
N PRO A 428 -4.28 -25.44 -48.75
CA PRO A 428 -5.69 -25.70 -48.43
C PRO A 428 -6.24 -27.13 -48.67
N ALA A 429 -5.43 -28.16 -48.91
CA ALA A 429 -5.94 -29.44 -49.42
C ALA A 429 -6.36 -30.51 -48.38
N ALA A 430 -6.09 -30.35 -47.07
CA ALA A 430 -6.07 -31.49 -46.13
C ALA A 430 -7.25 -31.61 -45.13
N VAL A 431 -8.38 -30.92 -45.34
CA VAL A 431 -9.51 -30.88 -44.35
C VAL A 431 -10.46 -32.10 -44.43
N ALA A 432 -10.26 -33.06 -45.33
CA ALA A 432 -11.34 -33.97 -45.72
C ALA A 432 -11.64 -35.21 -44.84
N ALA A 433 -10.96 -35.50 -43.71
CA ALA A 433 -11.28 -36.74 -42.98
C ALA A 433 -10.97 -36.72 -41.49
N ARG A 434 -12.00 -36.83 -40.62
CA ARG A 434 -11.97 -37.53 -39.31
C ARG A 434 -13.35 -37.55 -38.63
N GLN A 435 -13.93 -38.76 -38.50
CA GLN A 435 -15.05 -39.11 -37.60
C GLN A 435 -14.49 -39.67 -36.26
N ILE A 436 -15.23 -39.52 -35.15
CA ILE A 436 -14.83 -39.86 -33.76
C ILE A 436 -15.79 -40.88 -33.13
N THR A 437 -15.28 -41.85 -32.35
CA THR A 437 -16.02 -42.67 -31.37
C THR A 437 -15.28 -42.78 -30.02
N ARG A 438 -16.02 -42.86 -28.89
CA ARG A 438 -15.57 -42.80 -27.46
C ARG A 438 -15.54 -44.18 -26.76
N PRO A 439 -14.82 -44.33 -25.60
CA PRO A 439 -15.29 -45.19 -24.50
C PRO A 439 -15.06 -44.67 -23.03
N GLU A 440 -15.52 -45.47 -22.06
CA GLU A 440 -16.07 -45.22 -20.69
C GLU A 440 -15.07 -45.27 -19.48
N TYR A 441 -15.56 -45.00 -18.25
CA TYR A 441 -14.83 -44.70 -16.98
C TYR A 441 -15.33 -45.53 -15.76
N GLU A 442 -14.46 -45.86 -14.78
CA GLU A 442 -14.82 -46.37 -13.42
C GLU A 442 -13.86 -45.86 -12.29
N PRO A 443 -14.30 -45.64 -11.01
CA PRO A 443 -13.45 -45.15 -9.90
C PRO A 443 -13.37 -46.03 -8.61
N HIS A 444 -12.34 -45.82 -7.75
CA HIS A 444 -12.28 -46.25 -6.32
C HIS A 444 -11.28 -45.39 -5.47
N PRO A 445 -11.22 -45.46 -4.10
CA PRO A 445 -11.23 -44.28 -3.22
C PRO A 445 -10.08 -44.19 -2.17
N GLU A 446 -10.11 -43.10 -1.40
CA GLU A 446 -9.30 -42.75 -0.20
C GLU A 446 -8.03 -41.88 -0.41
N THR A 447 -7.84 -40.94 0.52
CA THR A 447 -7.32 -39.55 0.42
C THR A 447 -5.82 -39.30 0.17
N PRO A 448 -5.42 -38.07 -0.24
CA PRO A 448 -4.14 -37.78 -0.89
C PRO A 448 -3.06 -37.25 0.07
N ALA A 449 -1.84 -37.80 -0.02
CA ALA A 449 -0.61 -37.12 0.40
C ALA A 449 0.35 -37.16 -0.80
N TYR A 450 0.66 -36.00 -1.39
CA TYR A 450 1.59 -35.90 -2.51
C TYR A 450 3.03 -35.93 -2.00
N ARG A 451 3.78 -36.99 -2.34
CA ARG A 451 5.26 -37.01 -2.22
C ARG A 451 5.86 -36.63 -3.57
N TRP A 452 6.94 -35.84 -3.54
CA TRP A 452 7.73 -35.55 -4.73
C TRP A 452 9.18 -35.98 -4.50
N CYS A 453 9.75 -36.65 -5.50
CA CYS A 453 11.11 -37.15 -5.47
C CYS A 453 11.72 -36.93 -6.86
N ASN A 454 12.98 -36.49 -6.90
CA ASN A 454 13.78 -36.59 -8.13
C ASN A 454 14.90 -37.61 -7.89
N GLN A 455 15.55 -38.06 -8.98
CA GLN A 455 16.34 -39.28 -9.05
C GLN A 455 17.53 -39.42 -8.05
N THR A 456 17.76 -38.45 -7.16
CA THR A 456 18.75 -38.57 -6.09
C THR A 456 18.26 -38.24 -4.67
N GLN A 457 17.13 -37.56 -4.45
CA GLN A 457 16.58 -37.30 -3.10
C GLN A 457 15.04 -37.10 -3.09
N CYS A 458 14.38 -37.49 -2.00
CA CYS A 458 12.95 -37.29 -1.78
C CYS A 458 12.69 -36.21 -0.71
N TYR A 459 11.70 -35.35 -0.96
CA TYR A 459 11.25 -34.33 -0.01
C TYR A 459 9.79 -34.56 0.38
N THR A 460 9.49 -34.33 1.65
CA THR A 460 8.13 -34.45 2.19
C THR A 460 7.60 -33.04 2.46
N LEU A 461 6.56 -32.62 1.74
CA LEU A 461 5.81 -31.41 2.07
C LEU A 461 4.92 -31.72 3.27
N ASN A 462 5.41 -31.38 4.47
CA ASN A 462 4.52 -31.29 5.62
C ASN A 462 3.69 -30.02 5.48
N HIS A 463 2.38 -30.22 5.34
CA HIS A 463 1.39 -29.19 5.62
C HIS A 463 1.72 -28.55 6.97
N SER A 464 1.86 -27.23 6.99
CA SER A 464 1.36 -26.47 8.13
C SER A 464 0.31 -25.50 7.59
N PRO A 465 -0.91 -25.50 8.17
CA PRO A 465 -1.94 -24.58 7.79
C PRO A 465 -1.62 -23.23 8.42
N LYS A 466 -1.34 -22.23 7.59
CA LYS A 466 -1.71 -20.83 7.81
C LYS A 466 -1.67 -20.08 6.50
#